data_AF-A0A943JX26-F1
#
_entry.id   AF-A0A943JX26-F1
#
_cell.length_a   1.000
_cell.length_b   1.000
_cell.length_c   1.000
_cell.angle_alpha   90.00
_cell.angle_beta   90.00
_cell.angle_gamma   90.00
#
_symmetry.space_group_name_H-M   'P 1'
#
loop_
_entity.id
_entity.type
_entity.pdbx_description
1 polymer ?
#
loop_
_entity_poly.entity_id
_entity_poly.type
_entity_poly.pdbx_seq_one_letter_code
_entity_poly.pdbx_strand_id
1 'polypeptide(L)'
;MRKENSKFNTKFISEAGSELKNSDYFAFVELDKYACYVIADGIGNMANINGAKLAIQSVILKFQENPSISKSAIKSYLKEANKELLKADSKFKLKSSITVVVSNYEKLRYGHLGNTRFRLYRGGLLKQESVDMSLANDIVKEDNLSKDLIGQHEERNNLYSYLGKDKNFKPFISKKIKLMDSDIIALYTRGIWENLDQSEINEVFEEATNDTEEVLNNIEDLILSKQPKQLENYTFVVIFADKIFKDPERKRKVKKIIKISIIIAILLIVISLIFYILYRVRVRRIETLNLTYQNTIEYIQDNNYIRAKEECNKAIEVANKLKYKEKIKDLNNYLKLIETTILADEALKARNYKEAQKNYTTAKDRARYADNVNEEYVDEKLEETKDYLNVYDYLNLGDKLKEMGDYEGAEKKYLESKNIASNIYFDEGKEKAIQSLEKLYEDWGKAKEETDKEKKDKAEKEITALEIVKQGDESFRNGDYEGARLYYTNAIEKYKEMEDLAQIEILNSKLSSIDEKIVENGKKIQIAEEHERMAIDLKAEKNLIDAKKQYLFAKKIYTELKKDDKVKEIDSLIELLDLEIEENKNLEEQSTEELTSETSESTSEQK
;
A
#
# COMPACT_ATOMS: atom_id res chain seq x y z
N MET A 1 57.24 -24.43 -50.82
CA MET A 1 56.64 -23.54 -51.84
C MET A 1 55.57 -24.32 -52.60
N ARG A 2 54.47 -23.71 -53.09
CA ARG A 2 53.32 -24.48 -53.60
C ARG A 2 53.56 -25.02 -55.01
N LYS A 3 54.08 -24.17 -55.91
CA LYS A 3 54.43 -24.53 -57.29
C LYS A 3 55.38 -25.73 -57.32
N GLU A 4 56.48 -25.72 -56.57
CA GLU A 4 57.43 -26.85 -56.46
C GLU A 4 56.79 -28.18 -56.03
N ASN A 5 55.67 -28.13 -55.30
CA ASN A 5 54.97 -29.30 -54.80
C ASN A 5 53.72 -29.64 -55.63
N SER A 6 53.66 -29.10 -56.85
CA SER A 6 52.60 -29.32 -57.82
C SER A 6 53.19 -29.41 -59.23
N LYS A 7 52.50 -30.07 -60.15
CA LYS A 7 52.94 -30.18 -61.54
C LYS A 7 51.75 -29.92 -62.45
N PHE A 8 51.85 -28.83 -63.21
CA PHE A 8 50.85 -28.36 -64.15
C PHE A 8 51.54 -28.31 -65.51
N ASN A 9 51.05 -29.09 -66.48
CA ASN A 9 51.56 -29.11 -67.85
C ASN A 9 50.59 -28.33 -68.74
N THR A 10 51.07 -27.31 -69.43
CA THR A 10 50.24 -26.43 -70.25
C THR A 10 50.71 -26.50 -71.69
N LYS A 11 49.80 -26.84 -72.60
CA LYS A 11 50.01 -26.83 -74.05
C LYS A 11 48.85 -26.08 -74.71
N PHE A 12 49.09 -25.47 -75.86
CA PHE A 12 48.05 -24.78 -76.62
C PHE A 12 48.38 -24.74 -78.11
N ILE A 13 47.34 -24.58 -78.91
CA ILE A 13 47.37 -24.27 -80.35
C ILE A 13 46.62 -22.96 -80.57
N SER A 14 47.08 -22.13 -81.51
CA SER A 14 46.49 -20.81 -81.77
C SER A 14 46.75 -20.35 -83.20
N GLU A 15 45.78 -20.52 -84.07
CA GLU A 15 45.94 -20.31 -85.51
C GLU A 15 44.99 -19.24 -86.04
N ALA A 16 45.42 -18.60 -87.14
CA ALA A 16 44.61 -17.56 -87.79
C ALA A 16 43.42 -18.15 -88.57
N GLY A 17 43.44 -19.44 -88.90
CA GLY A 17 42.43 -20.06 -89.75
C GLY A 17 42.46 -19.48 -91.17
N SER A 18 41.29 -19.13 -91.71
CA SER A 18 41.13 -18.48 -93.01
C SER A 18 41.38 -16.97 -92.99
N GLU A 19 41.60 -16.37 -91.81
CA GLU A 19 41.81 -14.93 -91.65
C GLU A 19 43.28 -14.51 -91.86
N LEU A 20 43.51 -13.25 -92.25
CA LEU A 20 44.86 -12.73 -92.49
C LEU A 20 45.73 -12.63 -91.23
N LYS A 21 45.10 -12.50 -90.06
CA LYS A 21 45.78 -12.31 -88.77
C LYS A 21 44.98 -13.00 -87.67
N ASN A 22 45.70 -13.59 -86.71
CA ASN A 22 45.10 -14.16 -85.51
C ASN A 22 44.76 -13.05 -84.51
N SER A 23 43.48 -12.93 -84.15
CA SER A 23 42.96 -12.00 -83.15
C SER A 23 42.69 -12.64 -81.78
N ASP A 24 42.89 -13.95 -81.67
CA ASP A 24 42.90 -14.68 -80.41
C ASP A 24 44.26 -14.56 -79.72
N TYR A 25 44.25 -14.67 -78.39
CA TYR A 25 45.48 -14.65 -77.62
C TYR A 25 45.36 -15.54 -76.38
N PHE A 26 46.45 -16.22 -76.03
CA PHE A 26 46.59 -16.99 -74.81
C PHE A 26 47.91 -16.62 -74.11
N ALA A 27 47.85 -16.43 -72.80
CA ALA A 27 49.06 -16.30 -71.98
C ALA A 27 48.83 -16.83 -70.57
N PHE A 28 49.92 -17.20 -69.91
CA PHE A 28 49.88 -17.65 -68.53
C PHE A 28 51.12 -17.24 -67.76
N VAL A 29 50.99 -17.14 -66.43
CA VAL A 29 52.08 -16.88 -65.49
C VAL A 29 51.92 -17.80 -64.29
N GLU A 30 52.98 -18.53 -63.95
CA GLU A 30 53.02 -19.43 -62.80
C GLU A 30 54.00 -18.89 -61.75
N LEU A 31 53.46 -18.43 -60.62
CA LEU A 31 54.20 -17.95 -59.45
C LEU A 31 54.26 -19.03 -58.37
N ASP A 32 55.10 -18.85 -57.34
CA ASP A 32 55.31 -19.83 -56.26
C ASP A 32 54.03 -20.29 -55.55
N LYS A 33 53.04 -19.40 -55.43
CA LYS A 33 51.79 -19.63 -54.68
C LYS A 33 50.56 -19.70 -55.56
N TYR A 34 50.61 -19.15 -56.76
CA TYR A 34 49.48 -19.00 -57.66
C TYR A 34 49.89 -19.16 -59.13
N ALA A 35 48.99 -19.66 -59.97
CA ALA A 35 49.11 -19.62 -61.42
C ALA A 35 47.90 -18.88 -62.01
N CYS A 36 48.11 -18.14 -63.08
CA CYS A 36 47.07 -17.43 -63.83
C CYS A 36 47.16 -17.83 -65.30
N TYR A 37 46.06 -18.32 -65.86
CA TYR A 37 45.91 -18.66 -67.28
C TYR A 37 44.81 -17.78 -67.86
N VAL A 38 45.07 -17.18 -69.01
CA VAL A 38 44.13 -16.25 -69.62
C VAL A 38 44.03 -16.55 -71.11
N ILE A 39 42.81 -16.75 -71.58
CA ILE A 39 42.48 -16.85 -73.00
C ILE A 39 41.54 -15.71 -73.36
N ALA A 40 41.74 -15.11 -74.53
CA ALA A 40 40.93 -14.03 -75.04
C ALA A 40 40.72 -14.16 -76.54
N ASP A 41 39.54 -13.74 -76.99
CA ASP A 41 39.07 -13.73 -78.37
C ASP A 41 38.71 -12.28 -78.73
N GLY A 42 39.27 -11.78 -79.83
CA GLY A 42 39.10 -10.40 -80.28
C GLY A 42 37.78 -10.20 -81.04
N ILE A 43 36.88 -9.36 -80.53
CA ILE A 43 35.57 -9.14 -81.17
C ILE A 43 35.64 -7.93 -82.12
N GLY A 44 35.47 -8.16 -83.42
CA GLY A 44 35.26 -7.13 -84.43
C GLY A 44 36.14 -7.28 -85.67
N ASN A 45 35.99 -6.36 -86.63
CA ASN A 45 36.69 -6.43 -87.92
C ASN A 45 38.21 -6.27 -87.77
N MET A 46 38.98 -6.60 -88.82
CA MET A 46 40.46 -6.62 -88.87
C MET A 46 41.19 -5.35 -88.34
N ALA A 47 40.51 -4.22 -88.11
CA ALA A 47 41.10 -3.04 -87.47
C ALA A 47 41.32 -3.20 -85.93
N ASN A 48 40.72 -4.20 -85.29
CA ASN A 48 40.65 -4.37 -83.82
C ASN A 48 41.51 -5.50 -83.24
N ILE A 49 42.50 -5.99 -83.99
CA ILE A 49 43.30 -7.19 -83.69
C ILE A 49 44.01 -7.15 -82.31
N ASN A 50 44.25 -5.96 -81.75
CA ASN A 50 44.96 -5.83 -80.49
C ASN A 50 44.08 -5.95 -79.22
N GLY A 51 42.76 -6.17 -79.35
CA GLY A 51 41.84 -6.24 -78.21
C GLY A 51 42.16 -7.38 -77.23
N ALA A 52 42.29 -8.61 -77.72
CA ALA A 52 42.61 -9.79 -76.91
C ALA A 52 44.00 -9.66 -76.24
N LYS A 53 45.01 -9.22 -77.01
CA LYS A 53 46.37 -9.02 -76.52
C LYS A 53 46.44 -7.99 -75.39
N LEU A 54 45.80 -6.82 -75.56
CA LEU A 54 45.75 -5.78 -74.54
C LEU A 54 45.04 -6.28 -73.28
N ALA A 55 43.90 -6.97 -73.44
CA ALA A 55 43.13 -7.50 -72.32
C ALA A 55 43.94 -8.48 -71.48
N ILE A 56 44.66 -9.41 -72.13
CA ILE A 56 45.52 -10.39 -71.46
C ILE A 56 46.67 -9.70 -70.74
N GLN A 57 47.36 -8.77 -71.40
CA GLN A 57 48.46 -8.03 -70.78
C GLN A 57 48.00 -7.32 -69.51
N SER A 58 46.86 -6.63 -69.54
CA SER A 58 46.29 -5.97 -68.37
C SER A 58 45.95 -6.95 -67.23
N VAL A 59 45.38 -8.13 -67.55
CA VAL A 59 45.08 -9.16 -66.54
C VAL A 59 46.38 -9.69 -65.91
N ILE A 60 47.37 -10.05 -66.73
CA ILE A 60 48.62 -10.64 -66.25
C ILE A 60 49.40 -9.66 -65.38
N LEU A 61 49.53 -8.40 -65.80
CA LEU A 61 50.17 -7.35 -65.00
C LEU A 61 49.45 -7.17 -63.66
N LYS A 62 48.11 -7.06 -63.68
CA LYS A 62 47.33 -6.87 -62.44
C LYS A 62 47.40 -8.09 -61.51
N PHE A 63 47.47 -9.28 -62.08
CA PHE A 63 47.67 -10.50 -61.32
C PHE A 63 49.05 -10.53 -60.66
N GLN A 64 50.12 -10.18 -61.37
CA GLN A 64 51.47 -10.15 -60.82
C GLN A 64 51.62 -9.13 -59.67
N GLU A 65 50.96 -7.96 -59.77
CA GLU A 65 50.94 -6.96 -58.69
C GLU A 65 50.29 -7.50 -57.41
N ASN A 66 49.16 -8.21 -57.54
CA ASN A 66 48.37 -8.68 -56.39
C ASN A 66 47.83 -10.10 -56.61
N PRO A 67 48.67 -11.16 -56.56
CA PRO A 67 48.25 -12.52 -56.88
C PRO A 67 47.24 -13.07 -55.85
N SER A 68 46.02 -13.38 -56.30
CA SER A 68 44.98 -13.89 -55.40
C SER A 68 43.87 -14.63 -56.14
N ILE A 69 43.44 -15.74 -55.56
CA ILE A 69 42.28 -16.53 -56.02
C ILE A 69 40.94 -16.01 -55.45
N SER A 70 40.91 -14.84 -54.80
CA SER A 70 39.68 -14.27 -54.23
C SER A 70 38.69 -13.82 -55.31
N LYS A 71 37.40 -13.72 -54.99
CA LYS A 71 36.37 -13.31 -55.96
C LYS A 71 36.59 -11.85 -56.35
N SER A 72 37.00 -11.03 -55.38
CA SER A 72 37.33 -9.62 -55.59
C SER A 72 38.55 -9.45 -56.51
N ALA A 73 39.60 -10.26 -56.32
CA ALA A 73 40.81 -10.19 -57.12
C ALA A 73 40.55 -10.50 -58.61
N ILE A 74 39.86 -11.60 -58.92
CA ILE A 74 39.53 -11.95 -60.32
C ILE A 74 38.62 -10.88 -60.94
N LYS A 75 37.67 -10.33 -60.17
CA LYS A 75 36.87 -9.18 -60.61
C LYS A 75 37.75 -7.97 -60.94
N SER A 76 38.77 -7.69 -60.11
CA SER A 76 39.67 -6.58 -60.35
C SER A 76 40.55 -6.77 -61.59
N TYR A 77 40.99 -8.00 -61.88
CA TYR A 77 41.77 -8.29 -63.08
C TYR A 77 40.95 -8.02 -64.36
N LEU A 78 39.73 -8.55 -64.40
CA LEU A 78 38.81 -8.33 -65.52
C LEU A 78 38.41 -6.85 -65.64
N LYS A 79 38.24 -6.15 -64.50
CA LYS A 79 37.91 -4.72 -64.48
C LYS A 79 39.05 -3.87 -65.03
N GLU A 80 40.30 -4.19 -64.69
CA GLU A 80 41.46 -3.46 -65.23
C GLU A 80 41.57 -3.67 -66.74
N ALA A 81 41.42 -4.92 -67.23
CA ALA A 81 41.37 -5.19 -68.66
C ALA A 81 40.25 -4.41 -69.37
N ASN A 82 39.03 -4.37 -68.81
CA ASN A 82 37.94 -3.58 -69.39
C ASN A 82 38.29 -2.08 -69.46
N LYS A 83 38.93 -1.55 -68.42
CA LYS A 83 39.32 -0.14 -68.33
C LYS A 83 40.38 0.22 -69.36
N GLU A 84 41.40 -0.63 -69.55
CA GLU A 84 42.44 -0.40 -70.55
C GLU A 84 41.89 -0.50 -71.98
N LEU A 85 40.98 -1.44 -72.26
CA LEU A 85 40.30 -1.51 -73.55
C LEU A 85 39.44 -0.26 -73.85
N LEU A 86 38.79 0.31 -72.83
CA LEU A 86 37.99 1.54 -72.97
C LEU A 86 38.84 2.81 -73.16
N LYS A 87 40.08 2.82 -72.64
CA LYS A 87 41.02 3.94 -72.78
C LYS A 87 41.84 3.91 -74.06
N ALA A 88 41.98 2.75 -74.69
CA ALA A 88 42.83 2.58 -75.87
C ALA A 88 42.40 3.55 -76.97
N ASP A 89 43.26 4.51 -77.29
CA ASP A 89 43.03 5.51 -78.34
C ASP A 89 43.07 4.81 -79.70
N SER A 90 41.89 4.40 -80.15
CA SER A 90 41.69 3.65 -81.37
C SER A 90 40.47 4.22 -82.07
N LYS A 91 40.54 4.34 -83.41
CA LYS A 91 39.41 4.81 -84.22
C LYS A 91 38.13 3.98 -84.02
N PHE A 92 38.27 2.77 -83.47
CA PHE A 92 37.19 1.84 -83.16
C PHE A 92 37.33 1.32 -81.73
N LYS A 93 36.22 1.22 -80.99
CA LYS A 93 36.24 0.64 -79.63
C LYS A 93 36.70 -0.81 -79.67
N LEU A 94 37.82 -1.11 -79.00
CA LEU A 94 38.32 -2.48 -78.83
C LEU A 94 37.35 -3.32 -78.01
N LYS A 95 37.07 -4.54 -78.46
CA LYS A 95 36.18 -5.48 -77.77
C LYS A 95 36.82 -6.87 -77.71
N SER A 96 36.58 -7.61 -76.64
CA SER A 96 37.11 -8.97 -76.51
C SER A 96 36.29 -9.83 -75.54
N SER A 97 36.16 -11.12 -75.86
CA SER A 97 35.74 -12.16 -74.91
C SER A 97 36.96 -12.67 -74.16
N ILE A 98 36.85 -12.94 -72.86
CA ILE A 98 37.99 -13.33 -72.02
C ILE A 98 37.58 -14.35 -70.96
N THR A 99 38.48 -15.31 -70.69
CA THR A 99 38.39 -16.23 -69.57
C THR A 99 39.72 -16.23 -68.80
N VAL A 100 39.63 -15.97 -67.50
CA VAL A 100 40.76 -15.93 -66.56
C VAL A 100 40.62 -17.07 -65.57
N VAL A 101 41.61 -17.96 -65.49
CA VAL A 101 41.68 -19.04 -64.51
C VAL A 101 42.84 -18.78 -63.55
N VAL A 102 42.53 -18.64 -62.26
CA VAL A 102 43.54 -18.50 -61.20
C VAL A 102 43.55 -19.75 -60.32
N SER A 103 44.69 -20.42 -60.24
CA SER A 103 44.94 -21.56 -59.36
C SER A 103 45.85 -21.17 -58.21
N ASN A 104 45.63 -21.74 -57.02
CA ASN A 104 46.60 -21.70 -55.91
C ASN A 104 47.28 -23.06 -55.69
N TYR A 105 47.26 -23.90 -56.73
CA TYR A 105 47.72 -25.28 -56.81
C TYR A 105 46.93 -26.30 -55.98
N GLU A 106 45.99 -25.89 -55.13
CA GLU A 106 45.03 -26.78 -54.42
C GLU A 106 43.60 -26.61 -54.99
N LYS A 107 43.28 -25.38 -55.40
CA LYS A 107 41.98 -24.96 -55.87
C LYS A 107 42.17 -24.00 -57.04
N LEU A 108 41.20 -23.98 -57.94
CA LEU A 108 41.09 -22.95 -58.96
C LEU A 108 39.83 -22.11 -58.78
N ARG A 109 39.82 -20.97 -59.44
CA ARG A 109 38.64 -20.16 -59.67
C ARG A 109 38.79 -19.52 -61.04
N TYR A 110 37.73 -19.53 -61.83
CA TYR A 110 37.71 -18.83 -63.11
C TYR A 110 36.73 -17.66 -63.07
N GLY A 111 36.96 -16.70 -63.94
CA GLY A 111 35.98 -15.69 -64.29
C GLY A 111 36.04 -15.40 -65.77
N HIS A 112 34.89 -15.16 -66.37
CA HIS A 112 34.78 -14.93 -67.80
C HIS A 112 33.82 -13.79 -68.13
N LEU A 113 34.02 -13.18 -69.29
CA LEU A 113 33.08 -12.32 -70.00
C LEU A 113 33.06 -12.71 -71.47
N GLY A 114 31.88 -12.81 -72.06
CA GLY A 114 31.70 -13.19 -73.46
C GLY A 114 31.54 -14.70 -73.64
N ASN A 115 32.13 -15.23 -74.70
CA ASN A 115 31.95 -16.60 -75.21
C ASN A 115 33.26 -17.38 -75.39
N THR A 116 34.36 -16.98 -74.73
CA THR A 116 35.46 -17.92 -74.50
C THR A 116 35.03 -18.91 -73.43
N ARG A 117 35.34 -20.18 -73.64
CA ARG A 117 34.81 -21.27 -72.82
C ARG A 117 35.87 -21.85 -71.91
N PHE A 118 35.42 -22.23 -70.71
CA PHE A 118 36.15 -22.96 -69.70
C PHE A 118 35.50 -24.33 -69.52
N ARG A 119 36.30 -25.39 -69.51
CA ARG A 119 35.88 -26.72 -69.06
C ARG A 119 36.91 -27.32 -68.10
N LEU A 120 36.41 -28.11 -67.16
CA LEU A 120 37.21 -28.94 -66.25
C LEU A 120 36.76 -30.38 -66.40
N TYR A 121 37.67 -31.28 -66.75
CA TYR A 121 37.46 -32.71 -66.84
C TYR A 121 38.16 -33.42 -65.70
N ARG A 122 37.56 -34.52 -65.24
CA ARG A 122 38.08 -35.37 -64.16
C ARG A 122 37.79 -36.83 -64.47
N GLY A 123 38.84 -37.60 -64.71
CA GLY A 123 38.73 -39.01 -65.10
C GLY A 123 37.88 -39.17 -66.37
N GLY A 124 38.18 -38.39 -67.39
CA GLY A 124 37.44 -38.34 -68.67
C GLY A 124 36.12 -37.56 -68.64
N LEU A 125 35.48 -37.40 -67.49
CA LEU A 125 34.15 -36.82 -67.40
C LEU A 125 34.17 -35.30 -67.18
N LEU A 126 33.25 -34.58 -67.85
CA LEU A 126 33.04 -33.15 -67.67
C LEU A 126 32.54 -32.84 -66.24
N LYS A 127 33.30 -32.04 -65.50
CA LYS A 127 32.99 -31.65 -64.12
C LYS A 127 32.43 -30.24 -63.96
N GLN A 128 32.90 -29.31 -64.76
CA GLN A 128 32.48 -27.91 -64.74
C GLN A 128 32.62 -27.31 -66.14
N GLU A 129 31.66 -26.48 -66.53
CA GLU A 129 31.70 -25.69 -67.76
C GLU A 129 31.35 -24.22 -67.47
N SER A 130 31.83 -23.30 -68.32
CA SER A 130 31.30 -21.93 -68.42
C SER A 130 30.00 -21.92 -69.24
N VAL A 131 29.22 -20.87 -69.06
CA VAL A 131 28.04 -20.58 -69.88
C VAL A 131 28.28 -19.25 -70.58
N ASP A 132 28.16 -19.22 -71.90
CA ASP A 132 28.44 -18.01 -72.69
C ASP A 132 27.46 -16.89 -72.31
N MET A 133 27.94 -15.65 -72.37
CA MET A 133 27.12 -14.46 -72.09
C MET A 133 26.45 -13.93 -73.37
N SER A 134 25.68 -14.80 -74.03
CA SER A 134 24.95 -14.53 -75.27
C SER A 134 23.45 -14.53 -75.07
N LEU A 135 22.72 -13.86 -75.98
CA LEU A 135 21.27 -13.79 -75.97
C LEU A 135 20.64 -15.19 -76.10
N ALA A 136 21.21 -16.07 -76.95
CA ALA A 136 20.73 -17.45 -77.07
C ALA A 136 20.73 -18.21 -75.73
N ASN A 137 21.74 -18.00 -74.89
CA ASN A 137 21.80 -18.63 -73.57
C ASN A 137 20.78 -18.07 -72.58
N ASP A 138 20.48 -16.77 -72.66
CA ASP A 138 19.42 -16.17 -71.84
C ASP A 138 18.04 -16.70 -72.27
N ILE A 139 17.76 -16.80 -73.59
CA ILE A 139 16.52 -17.39 -74.14
C ILE A 139 16.35 -18.84 -73.69
N VAL A 140 17.36 -19.70 -73.91
CA VAL A 140 17.29 -21.13 -73.55
C VAL A 140 17.06 -21.31 -72.05
N LYS A 141 17.61 -20.42 -71.23
CA LYS A 141 17.44 -20.45 -69.78
C LYS A 141 16.09 -19.92 -69.33
N GLU A 142 15.55 -18.87 -69.95
CA GLU A 142 14.24 -18.31 -69.62
C GLU A 142 13.10 -19.24 -70.06
N ASP A 143 13.22 -19.84 -71.25
CA ASP A 143 12.19 -20.69 -71.86
C ASP A 143 12.35 -22.19 -71.52
N ASN A 144 13.34 -22.55 -70.70
CA ASN A 144 13.63 -23.92 -70.26
C ASN A 144 13.80 -24.91 -71.43
N LEU A 145 14.48 -24.46 -72.49
CA LEU A 145 14.72 -25.21 -73.72
C LEU A 145 15.89 -26.21 -73.57
N SER A 146 15.95 -27.24 -74.42
CA SER A 146 17.10 -28.16 -74.45
C SER A 146 18.39 -27.41 -74.80
N LYS A 147 19.49 -27.74 -74.13
CA LYS A 147 20.83 -27.18 -74.42
C LYS A 147 21.29 -27.43 -75.85
N ASP A 148 20.80 -28.50 -76.49
CA ASP A 148 21.17 -28.86 -77.86
C ASP A 148 20.71 -27.79 -78.87
N LEU A 149 19.66 -27.03 -78.53
CA LEU A 149 19.14 -25.93 -79.37
C LEU A 149 20.09 -24.72 -79.39
N ILE A 150 20.97 -24.55 -78.40
CA ILE A 150 21.95 -23.44 -78.36
C ILE A 150 22.93 -23.54 -79.53
N GLY A 151 23.37 -24.75 -79.85
CA GLY A 151 24.38 -25.00 -80.89
C GLY A 151 23.95 -24.51 -82.27
N GLN A 152 22.64 -24.43 -82.53
CA GLN A 152 22.08 -24.05 -83.83
C GLN A 152 21.37 -22.68 -83.82
N HIS A 153 21.37 -21.97 -82.68
CA HIS A 153 20.63 -20.72 -82.53
C HIS A 153 21.33 -19.55 -83.23
N GLU A 154 20.60 -18.75 -84.02
CA GLU A 154 21.15 -17.62 -84.77
C GLU A 154 21.81 -16.57 -83.85
N GLU A 155 21.17 -16.27 -82.72
CA GLU A 155 21.66 -15.31 -81.71
C GLU A 155 22.79 -15.84 -80.79
N ARG A 156 23.41 -16.99 -81.10
CA ARG A 156 24.49 -17.57 -80.26
C ARG A 156 25.72 -16.66 -80.14
N ASN A 157 25.93 -15.79 -81.13
CA ASN A 157 27.02 -14.82 -81.19
C ASN A 157 26.65 -13.42 -80.69
N ASN A 158 25.37 -13.18 -80.33
CA ASN A 158 24.93 -11.88 -79.85
C ASN A 158 25.22 -11.74 -78.34
N LEU A 159 26.40 -11.20 -78.03
CA LEU A 159 26.90 -11.08 -76.66
C LEU A 159 26.31 -9.87 -75.92
N TYR A 160 25.61 -10.11 -74.81
CA TYR A 160 25.16 -9.04 -73.93
C TYR A 160 26.28 -8.57 -72.97
N SER A 161 27.38 -9.31 -72.82
CA SER A 161 28.50 -8.96 -71.94
C SER A 161 29.84 -9.37 -72.55
N TYR A 162 30.79 -8.43 -72.64
CA TYR A 162 32.13 -8.58 -73.21
C TYR A 162 33.04 -7.45 -72.69
N LEU A 163 34.37 -7.55 -72.82
CA LEU A 163 35.30 -6.46 -72.48
C LEU A 163 35.28 -5.33 -73.51
N GLY A 164 35.45 -4.09 -73.06
CA GLY A 164 35.32 -2.89 -73.90
C GLY A 164 33.89 -2.31 -73.91
N LYS A 165 33.01 -2.81 -73.03
CA LYS A 165 31.66 -2.29 -72.82
C LYS A 165 31.66 -1.27 -71.67
N ASP A 166 31.13 -0.09 -71.94
CA ASP A 166 31.11 1.05 -71.00
C ASP A 166 30.10 0.86 -69.86
N LYS A 167 28.91 0.32 -70.19
CA LYS A 167 27.82 0.07 -69.24
C LYS A 167 27.62 -1.44 -69.00
N ASN A 168 27.15 -1.80 -67.81
CA ASN A 168 26.79 -3.17 -67.42
C ASN A 168 27.96 -4.18 -67.38
N PHE A 169 29.16 -3.76 -67.01
CA PHE A 169 30.28 -4.67 -66.75
C PHE A 169 29.97 -5.62 -65.57
N LYS A 170 29.57 -6.86 -65.90
CA LYS A 170 29.19 -7.91 -64.95
C LYS A 170 29.90 -9.23 -65.28
N PRO A 171 31.19 -9.38 -64.90
CA PRO A 171 31.90 -10.66 -64.99
C PRO A 171 31.18 -11.77 -64.22
N PHE A 172 31.18 -12.97 -64.78
CA PHE A 172 30.91 -14.18 -64.02
C PHE A 172 32.18 -14.57 -63.30
N ILE A 173 32.05 -15.01 -62.05
CA ILE A 173 33.19 -15.50 -61.26
C ILE A 173 32.73 -16.71 -60.47
N SER A 174 33.41 -17.84 -60.67
CA SER A 174 33.04 -19.12 -60.10
C SER A 174 33.24 -19.18 -58.58
N LYS A 175 32.65 -20.20 -57.94
CA LYS A 175 33.08 -20.65 -56.61
C LYS A 175 34.52 -21.20 -56.69
N LYS A 176 35.20 -21.34 -55.54
CA LYS A 176 36.50 -22.03 -55.53
C LYS A 176 36.26 -23.52 -55.82
N ILE A 177 36.86 -24.04 -56.88
CA ILE A 177 36.77 -25.43 -57.29
C ILE A 177 37.99 -26.14 -56.75
N LYS A 178 37.79 -27.25 -56.03
CA LYS A 178 38.90 -28.06 -55.50
C LYS A 178 39.44 -28.93 -56.63
N LEU A 179 40.75 -28.81 -56.87
CA LEU A 179 41.45 -29.63 -57.84
C LEU A 179 41.74 -31.02 -57.25
N MET A 180 41.92 -31.99 -58.14
CA MET A 180 42.43 -33.33 -57.86
C MET A 180 43.61 -33.61 -58.78
N ASP A 181 44.43 -34.58 -58.40
CA ASP A 181 45.50 -35.08 -59.28
C ASP A 181 44.84 -35.60 -60.57
N SER A 182 45.46 -35.33 -61.72
CA SER A 182 44.95 -35.67 -63.07
C SER A 182 43.70 -34.91 -63.55
N ASP A 183 43.36 -33.78 -62.91
CA ASP A 183 42.34 -32.86 -63.46
C ASP A 183 42.85 -32.20 -64.75
N ILE A 184 41.99 -32.07 -65.76
CA ILE A 184 42.31 -31.42 -67.05
C ILE A 184 41.45 -30.18 -67.20
N ILE A 185 42.08 -29.03 -67.45
CA ILE A 185 41.38 -27.77 -67.72
C ILE A 185 41.53 -27.47 -69.20
N ALA A 186 40.41 -27.24 -69.88
CA ALA A 186 40.38 -26.84 -71.29
C ALA A 186 39.85 -25.41 -71.41
N LEU A 187 40.55 -24.57 -72.18
CA LEU A 187 40.11 -23.21 -72.52
C LEU A 187 40.10 -23.05 -74.03
N TYR A 188 39.04 -22.45 -74.58
CA TYR A 188 38.93 -22.33 -76.03
C TYR A 188 38.06 -21.17 -76.51
N THR A 189 38.36 -20.68 -77.70
CA THR A 189 37.71 -19.54 -78.36
C THR A 189 36.63 -19.99 -79.34
N ARG A 190 35.97 -19.01 -79.98
CA ARG A 190 34.85 -19.21 -80.90
C ARG A 190 35.16 -20.16 -82.05
N GLY A 191 36.34 -20.05 -82.67
CA GLY A 191 36.70 -20.91 -83.80
C GLY A 191 36.72 -22.40 -83.50
N ILE A 192 36.88 -22.82 -82.23
CA ILE A 192 36.77 -24.22 -81.83
C ILE A 192 35.30 -24.64 -81.75
N TRP A 193 34.51 -23.96 -80.93
CA TRP A 193 33.18 -24.45 -80.55
C TRP A 193 32.08 -24.17 -81.56
N GLU A 194 32.33 -23.31 -82.55
CA GLU A 194 31.43 -23.20 -83.71
C GLU A 194 31.56 -24.38 -84.67
N ASN A 195 32.70 -25.06 -84.66
CA ASN A 195 33.00 -26.16 -85.57
C ASN A 195 32.90 -27.53 -84.89
N LEU A 196 33.14 -27.62 -83.58
CA LEU A 196 32.98 -28.84 -82.79
C LEU A 196 31.82 -28.72 -81.81
N ASP A 197 30.97 -29.74 -81.78
CA ASP A 197 29.91 -29.83 -80.79
C ASP A 197 30.45 -30.26 -79.41
N GLN A 198 29.57 -30.25 -78.42
CA GLN A 198 29.99 -30.56 -77.05
C GLN A 198 30.38 -32.03 -76.86
N SER A 199 29.79 -32.94 -77.62
CA SER A 199 29.98 -34.38 -77.53
C SER A 199 31.32 -34.77 -78.14
N GLU A 200 31.65 -34.25 -79.32
CA GLU A 200 32.94 -34.44 -79.99
C GLU A 200 34.10 -33.98 -79.10
N ILE A 201 33.97 -32.82 -78.46
CA ILE A 201 34.99 -32.35 -77.51
C ILE A 201 35.07 -33.30 -76.31
N ASN A 202 33.96 -33.80 -75.78
CA ASN A 202 33.97 -34.70 -74.63
C ASN A 202 34.63 -36.04 -74.96
N GLU A 203 34.35 -36.62 -76.13
CA GLU A 203 34.95 -37.88 -76.60
C GLU A 203 36.48 -37.81 -76.59
N VAL A 204 37.07 -36.70 -77.05
CA VAL A 204 38.52 -36.51 -77.01
C VAL A 204 39.07 -36.59 -75.58
N PHE A 205 38.33 -36.08 -74.58
CA PHE A 205 38.77 -36.12 -73.18
C PHE A 205 38.46 -37.45 -72.49
N GLU A 206 37.49 -38.24 -72.97
CA GLU A 206 37.22 -39.59 -72.49
C GLU A 206 38.32 -40.57 -72.89
N GLU A 207 38.83 -40.42 -74.12
CA GLU A 207 39.92 -41.23 -74.68
C GLU A 207 41.32 -40.70 -74.33
N ALA A 208 41.39 -39.46 -73.84
CA ALA A 208 42.65 -38.79 -73.53
C ALA A 208 43.51 -39.58 -72.53
N THR A 209 44.74 -39.86 -72.93
CA THR A 209 45.81 -40.28 -72.02
C THR A 209 46.37 -39.07 -71.25
N ASN A 210 47.38 -39.28 -70.39
CA ASN A 210 48.07 -38.18 -69.70
C ASN A 210 48.90 -37.28 -70.65
N ASP A 211 48.85 -37.50 -71.97
CA ASP A 211 49.53 -36.69 -72.96
C ASP A 211 48.68 -35.50 -73.42
N THR A 212 49.09 -34.30 -72.99
CA THR A 212 48.44 -33.04 -73.39
C THR A 212 48.58 -32.73 -74.89
N GLU A 213 49.58 -33.28 -75.56
CA GLU A 213 49.84 -33.00 -76.99
C GLU A 213 48.90 -33.82 -77.89
N GLU A 214 48.64 -35.07 -77.53
CA GLU A 214 47.64 -35.94 -78.18
C GLU A 214 46.25 -35.29 -78.18
N VAL A 215 45.81 -34.74 -77.04
CA VAL A 215 44.53 -34.04 -76.93
C VAL A 215 44.44 -32.82 -77.86
N LEU A 216 45.52 -32.06 -78.00
CA LEU A 216 45.55 -30.89 -78.88
C LEU A 216 45.45 -31.31 -80.35
N ASN A 217 46.28 -32.27 -80.76
CA ASN A 217 46.32 -32.77 -82.13
C ASN A 217 44.97 -33.37 -82.53
N ASN A 218 44.33 -34.15 -81.65
CA ASN A 218 43.02 -34.73 -81.93
C ASN A 218 41.94 -33.65 -82.14
N ILE A 219 41.93 -32.58 -81.34
CA ILE A 219 40.98 -31.46 -81.53
C ILE A 219 41.25 -30.73 -82.85
N GLU A 220 42.52 -30.49 -83.18
CA GLU A 220 42.89 -29.83 -84.42
C GLU A 220 42.53 -30.67 -85.65
N ASP A 221 42.86 -31.96 -85.64
CA ASP A 221 42.51 -32.91 -86.70
C ASP A 221 40.99 -33.01 -86.89
N LEU A 222 40.21 -33.04 -85.82
CA LEU A 222 38.74 -33.04 -85.89
C LEU A 222 38.21 -31.77 -86.58
N ILE A 223 38.72 -30.59 -86.23
CA ILE A 223 38.30 -29.32 -86.87
C ILE A 223 38.67 -29.31 -88.35
N LEU A 224 39.91 -29.68 -88.67
CA LEU A 224 40.41 -29.66 -90.05
C LEU A 224 39.69 -30.70 -90.93
N SER A 225 39.31 -31.85 -90.38
CA SER A 225 38.58 -32.90 -91.10
C SER A 225 37.20 -32.45 -91.58
N LYS A 226 36.58 -31.47 -90.91
CA LYS A 226 35.26 -30.92 -91.29
C LYS A 226 35.32 -30.00 -92.51
N GLN A 227 36.51 -29.58 -92.93
CA GLN A 227 36.73 -28.66 -94.07
C GLN A 227 35.76 -27.46 -94.08
N PRO A 228 35.69 -26.67 -92.99
CA PRO A 228 34.78 -25.53 -92.94
C PRO A 228 35.11 -24.52 -94.04
N LYS A 229 34.07 -23.99 -94.71
CA LYS A 229 34.22 -23.02 -95.82
C LYS A 229 34.99 -21.76 -95.40
N GLN A 230 34.82 -21.35 -94.15
CA GLN A 230 35.56 -20.25 -93.52
C GLN A 230 35.82 -20.65 -92.08
N LEU A 231 37.10 -20.87 -91.74
CA LEU A 231 37.53 -21.12 -90.37
C LEU A 231 37.97 -19.79 -89.75
N GLU A 232 37.25 -19.32 -88.73
CA GLU A 232 37.68 -18.14 -87.96
C GLU A 232 38.98 -18.43 -87.18
N ASN A 233 39.51 -17.43 -86.47
CA ASN A 233 40.61 -17.65 -85.54
C ASN A 233 40.21 -18.69 -84.49
N TYR A 234 41.12 -19.60 -84.18
CA TYR A 234 40.89 -20.64 -83.18
C TYR A 234 42.09 -20.78 -82.25
N THR A 235 41.79 -20.84 -80.95
CA THR A 235 42.76 -21.14 -79.91
C THR A 235 42.17 -22.20 -78.99
N PHE A 236 42.96 -23.24 -78.73
CA PHE A 236 42.62 -24.30 -77.79
C PHE A 236 43.78 -24.54 -76.83
N VAL A 237 43.48 -24.59 -75.54
CA VAL A 237 44.47 -24.67 -74.45
C VAL A 237 44.09 -25.84 -73.56
N VAL A 238 45.08 -26.67 -73.23
CA VAL A 238 44.96 -27.77 -72.28
C VAL A 238 45.95 -27.57 -71.14
N ILE A 239 45.45 -27.60 -69.90
CA ILE A 239 46.26 -27.52 -68.68
C ILE A 239 46.00 -28.78 -67.86
N PHE A 240 46.99 -29.66 -67.80
CA PHE A 240 46.94 -30.91 -67.06
C PHE A 240 47.55 -30.77 -65.67
N ALA A 241 46.73 -30.93 -64.63
CA ALA A 241 47.15 -30.87 -63.23
C ALA A 241 47.63 -32.24 -62.74
N ASP A 242 48.81 -32.68 -63.22
CA ASP A 242 49.46 -33.97 -62.89
C ASP A 242 49.57 -34.17 -61.36
N LYS A 243 49.96 -33.12 -60.64
CA LYS A 243 50.05 -33.16 -59.17
C LYS A 243 49.54 -31.86 -58.55
N ILE A 244 48.59 -31.96 -57.62
CA ILE A 244 48.09 -30.81 -56.86
C ILE A 244 48.83 -30.63 -55.53
N PHE A 245 48.90 -29.39 -55.06
CA PHE A 245 49.47 -29.06 -53.77
C PHE A 245 48.58 -29.57 -52.62
N LYS A 246 49.16 -30.38 -51.74
CA LYS A 246 48.52 -30.87 -50.51
C LYS A 246 49.22 -30.26 -49.29
N ASP A 247 48.51 -29.45 -48.50
CA ASP A 247 49.08 -28.84 -47.28
C ASP A 247 49.37 -29.91 -46.21
N PRO A 248 50.65 -30.17 -45.86
CA PRO A 248 51.04 -31.22 -44.92
C PRO A 248 50.58 -30.92 -43.47
N GLU A 249 50.38 -29.66 -43.11
CA GLU A 249 49.97 -29.27 -41.74
C GLU A 249 48.46 -29.23 -41.52
N ARG A 250 47.67 -29.38 -42.59
CA ARG A 250 46.21 -29.22 -42.52
C ARG A 250 45.57 -30.11 -41.45
N LYS A 251 46.00 -31.36 -41.33
CA LYS A 251 45.50 -32.30 -40.30
C LYS A 251 45.80 -31.82 -38.88
N ARG A 252 46.96 -31.20 -38.64
CA ARG A 252 47.33 -30.66 -37.31
C ARG A 252 46.49 -29.44 -36.94
N LYS A 253 46.28 -28.51 -37.88
CA LYS A 253 45.46 -27.30 -37.68
C LYS A 253 44.00 -27.64 -37.34
N VAL A 254 43.40 -28.59 -38.06
CA VAL A 254 42.02 -29.05 -37.80
C VAL A 254 41.91 -29.71 -36.42
N LYS A 255 42.85 -30.59 -36.04
CA LYS A 255 42.86 -31.19 -34.69
C LYS A 255 42.96 -30.15 -33.57
N LYS A 256 43.74 -29.08 -33.76
CA LYS A 256 43.86 -27.98 -32.79
C LYS A 256 42.54 -27.22 -32.62
N ILE A 257 41.85 -26.91 -33.73
CA ILE A 257 40.55 -26.24 -33.70
C ILE A 257 39.52 -27.10 -32.96
N ILE A 258 39.43 -28.39 -33.29
CA ILE A 258 38.48 -29.30 -32.62
C ILE A 258 38.71 -29.35 -31.11
N LYS A 259 39.97 -29.45 -30.66
CA LYS A 259 40.29 -29.44 -29.21
C LYS A 259 39.81 -28.14 -28.53
N ILE A 260 40.07 -26.98 -29.14
CA ILE A 260 39.63 -25.69 -28.60
C ILE A 260 38.09 -25.61 -28.57
N SER A 261 37.42 -26.04 -29.64
CA SER A 261 35.96 -26.06 -29.72
C SER A 261 35.31 -26.95 -28.66
N ILE A 262 35.91 -28.11 -28.36
CA ILE A 262 35.42 -29.00 -27.28
C ILE A 262 35.51 -28.31 -25.92
N ILE A 263 36.63 -27.64 -25.62
CA ILE A 263 36.81 -26.90 -24.36
C ILE A 263 35.76 -25.79 -24.22
N ILE A 264 35.53 -25.02 -25.29
CA ILE A 264 34.52 -23.96 -25.31
C ILE A 264 33.11 -24.53 -25.12
N ALA A 265 32.79 -25.66 -25.77
CA ALA A 265 31.49 -26.31 -25.63
C ALA A 265 31.23 -26.79 -24.19
N ILE A 266 32.24 -27.39 -23.53
CA ILE A 266 32.14 -27.79 -22.12
C ILE A 266 31.91 -26.57 -21.23
N LEU A 267 32.64 -25.47 -21.45
CA LEU A 267 32.47 -24.24 -20.68
C LEU A 267 31.05 -23.67 -20.82
N LEU A 268 30.49 -23.67 -22.03
CA LEU A 268 29.12 -23.21 -22.29
C LEU A 268 28.08 -24.09 -21.60
N ILE A 269 28.27 -25.42 -21.58
CA ILE A 269 27.38 -26.34 -20.87
C ILE A 269 27.41 -26.06 -19.36
N VAL A 270 28.59 -25.86 -18.78
CA VAL A 270 28.74 -25.55 -17.35
C VAL A 270 28.08 -24.22 -17.00
N ILE A 271 28.31 -23.18 -17.81
CA ILE A 271 27.67 -21.86 -17.62
C ILE A 271 26.14 -21.99 -17.73
N SER A 272 25.64 -22.69 -18.73
CA SER A 272 24.20 -22.93 -18.91
C SER A 272 23.60 -23.68 -17.72
N LEU A 273 24.31 -24.67 -17.17
CA LEU A 273 23.88 -25.42 -16.00
C LEU A 273 23.83 -24.52 -14.75
N ILE A 274 24.82 -23.65 -14.55
CA ILE A 274 24.84 -22.67 -13.45
C ILE A 274 23.62 -21.73 -13.57
N PHE A 275 23.37 -21.17 -14.75
CA PHE A 275 22.20 -20.32 -14.99
C PHE A 275 20.88 -21.07 -14.73
N TYR A 276 20.77 -22.32 -15.16
CA TYR A 276 19.59 -23.15 -14.90
C TYR A 276 19.36 -23.40 -13.40
N ILE A 277 20.42 -23.69 -12.64
CA ILE A 277 20.34 -23.87 -11.18
C ILE A 277 19.92 -22.55 -10.51
N LEU A 278 20.55 -21.42 -10.87
CA LEU A 278 20.19 -20.11 -10.33
C LEU A 278 18.74 -19.73 -10.64
N TYR A 279 18.28 -20.02 -11.87
CA TYR A 279 16.89 -19.84 -12.27
C TYR A 279 15.93 -20.68 -11.43
N ARG A 280 16.21 -21.99 -11.28
CA ARG A 280 15.39 -22.91 -10.45
C ARG A 280 15.33 -22.46 -8.99
N VAL A 281 16.45 -22.02 -8.40
CA VAL A 281 16.48 -21.48 -7.03
C VAL A 281 15.64 -20.21 -6.93
N ARG A 282 15.71 -19.33 -7.92
CA ARG A 282 14.91 -18.09 -7.95
C ARG A 282 13.42 -18.40 -8.04
N VAL A 283 12.99 -19.32 -8.91
CA VAL A 283 11.58 -19.73 -9.05
C VAL A 283 11.03 -20.29 -7.73
N ARG A 284 11.75 -21.23 -7.10
CA ARG A 284 11.34 -21.78 -5.79
C ARG A 284 11.17 -20.70 -4.72
N ARG A 285 12.08 -19.72 -4.66
CA ARG A 285 11.96 -18.59 -3.73
C ARG A 285 10.72 -17.74 -4.01
N ILE A 286 10.36 -17.54 -5.27
CA ILE A 286 9.14 -16.80 -5.64
C ILE A 286 7.89 -17.58 -5.19
N GLU A 287 7.86 -18.89 -5.40
CA GLU A 287 6.77 -19.76 -4.91
C GLU A 287 6.64 -19.70 -3.38
N THR A 288 7.75 -19.81 -2.65
CA THR A 288 7.76 -19.70 -1.18
C THR A 288 7.30 -18.32 -0.72
N LEU A 289 7.72 -17.24 -1.39
CA LEU A 289 7.28 -15.88 -1.07
C LEU A 289 5.77 -15.74 -1.24
N ASN A 290 5.22 -16.24 -2.35
CA ASN A 290 3.79 -16.17 -2.61
C ASN A 290 2.99 -16.97 -1.57
N LEU A 291 3.45 -18.19 -1.25
CA LEU A 291 2.81 -19.03 -0.24
C LEU A 291 2.80 -18.35 1.15
N THR A 292 3.96 -17.91 1.62
CA THR A 292 4.08 -17.25 2.94
C THR A 292 3.32 -15.92 3.00
N TYR A 293 3.24 -15.18 1.89
CA TYR A 293 2.41 -13.99 1.79
C TYR A 293 0.91 -14.31 1.87
N GLN A 294 0.45 -15.35 1.18
CA GLN A 294 -0.96 -15.78 1.26
C GLN A 294 -1.31 -16.28 2.66
N ASN A 295 -0.49 -17.16 3.24
CA ASN A 295 -0.68 -17.61 4.62
C ASN A 295 -0.73 -16.44 5.61
N THR A 296 0.06 -15.37 5.38
CA THR A 296 0.00 -14.17 6.22
C THR A 296 -1.39 -13.55 6.21
N ILE A 297 -2.01 -13.43 5.03
CA ILE A 297 -3.35 -12.86 4.87
C ILE A 297 -4.39 -13.80 5.48
N GLU A 298 -4.33 -15.10 5.18
CA GLU A 298 -5.25 -16.10 5.72
C GLU A 298 -5.23 -16.10 7.25
N TYR A 299 -4.05 -16.10 7.88
CA TYR A 299 -3.96 -16.04 9.34
C TYR A 299 -4.45 -14.72 9.94
N ILE A 300 -4.40 -13.60 9.21
CA ILE A 300 -5.03 -12.36 9.66
C ILE A 300 -6.55 -12.49 9.63
N GLN A 301 -7.10 -13.05 8.54
CA GLN A 301 -8.54 -13.29 8.39
C GLN A 301 -9.07 -14.28 9.43
N ASP A 302 -8.26 -15.26 9.82
CA ASP A 302 -8.54 -16.19 10.92
C ASP A 302 -8.33 -15.57 12.32
N ASN A 303 -8.00 -14.28 12.41
CA ASN A 303 -7.68 -13.55 13.65
C ASN A 303 -6.51 -14.16 14.44
N ASN A 304 -5.63 -14.91 13.77
CA ASN A 304 -4.45 -15.54 14.35
C ASN A 304 -3.19 -14.70 14.09
N TYR A 305 -3.11 -13.55 14.76
CA TYR A 305 -2.04 -12.57 14.54
C TYR A 305 -0.65 -13.10 14.93
N ILE A 306 -0.54 -14.05 15.84
CA ILE A 306 0.75 -14.69 16.20
C ILE A 306 1.29 -15.49 15.01
N ARG A 307 0.46 -16.34 14.39
CA ARG A 307 0.86 -17.10 13.19
C ARG A 307 1.06 -16.19 11.97
N ALA A 308 0.21 -15.18 11.80
CA ALA A 308 0.38 -14.18 10.76
C ALA A 308 1.75 -13.49 10.87
N LYS A 309 2.19 -13.15 12.08
CA LYS A 309 3.52 -12.55 12.33
C LYS A 309 4.65 -13.48 11.90
N GLU A 310 4.56 -14.77 12.23
CA GLU A 310 5.56 -15.79 11.84
C GLU A 310 5.69 -15.90 10.31
N GLU A 311 4.57 -16.06 9.61
CA GLU A 311 4.54 -16.18 8.15
C GLU A 311 4.97 -14.89 7.45
N CYS A 312 4.56 -13.73 7.97
CA CYS A 312 4.97 -12.43 7.44
C CYS A 312 6.49 -12.24 7.53
N ASN A 313 7.10 -12.63 8.65
CA ASN A 313 8.56 -12.58 8.80
C ASN A 313 9.28 -13.51 7.82
N LYS A 314 8.77 -14.73 7.61
CA LYS A 314 9.30 -15.65 6.58
C LYS A 314 9.20 -15.04 5.18
N ALA A 315 8.05 -14.43 4.85
CA ALA A 315 7.86 -13.75 3.57
C ALA A 315 8.86 -12.60 3.38
N ILE A 316 9.10 -11.79 4.42
CA ILE A 316 10.09 -10.70 4.39
C ILE A 316 11.51 -11.24 4.14
N GLU A 317 11.89 -12.34 4.82
CA GLU A 317 13.21 -12.96 4.63
C GLU A 317 13.41 -13.42 3.17
N VAL A 318 12.40 -14.07 2.59
CA VAL A 318 12.45 -14.54 1.20
C VAL A 318 12.43 -13.36 0.21
N ALA A 319 11.62 -12.34 0.46
CA ALA A 319 11.57 -11.13 -0.36
C ALA A 319 12.91 -10.38 -0.38
N ASN A 320 13.62 -10.32 0.75
CA ASN A 320 14.98 -9.79 0.84
C ASN A 320 15.98 -10.59 0.00
N LYS A 321 15.93 -11.92 0.04
CA LYS A 321 16.76 -12.79 -0.81
C LYS A 321 16.49 -12.60 -2.31
N LEU A 322 15.28 -12.17 -2.68
CA LEU A 322 14.87 -11.85 -4.05
C LEU A 322 15.11 -10.38 -4.45
N LYS A 323 15.35 -9.50 -3.47
CA LYS A 323 15.46 -8.04 -3.62
C LYS A 323 14.18 -7.36 -4.14
N TYR A 324 13.01 -7.87 -3.77
CA TYR A 324 11.71 -7.31 -4.17
C TYR A 324 11.28 -6.16 -3.26
N LYS A 325 11.79 -4.96 -3.55
CA LYS A 325 11.62 -3.76 -2.70
C LYS A 325 10.17 -3.40 -2.40
N GLU A 326 9.29 -3.44 -3.40
CA GLU A 326 7.87 -3.14 -3.19
C GLU A 326 7.22 -4.17 -2.28
N LYS A 327 7.42 -5.47 -2.55
CA LYS A 327 6.87 -6.53 -1.71
C LYS A 327 7.38 -6.47 -0.26
N ILE A 328 8.64 -6.10 -0.06
CA ILE A 328 9.20 -5.84 1.28
C ILE A 328 8.48 -4.69 1.96
N LYS A 329 8.19 -3.59 1.25
CA LYS A 329 7.45 -2.45 1.80
C LYS A 329 6.04 -2.87 2.22
N ASP A 330 5.32 -3.59 1.36
CA ASP A 330 3.97 -4.07 1.65
C ASP A 330 3.97 -4.97 2.87
N LEU A 331 4.82 -6.01 2.88
CA LEU A 331 4.95 -6.93 4.01
C LEU A 331 5.31 -6.22 5.33
N ASN A 332 6.09 -5.14 5.29
CA ASN A 332 6.37 -4.36 6.50
C ASN A 332 5.14 -3.57 6.99
N ASN A 333 4.24 -3.14 6.10
CA ASN A 333 2.97 -2.54 6.51
C ASN A 333 2.08 -3.59 7.18
N TYR A 334 1.98 -4.78 6.60
CA TYR A 334 1.29 -5.93 7.20
C TYR A 334 1.89 -6.27 8.57
N LEU A 335 3.21 -6.38 8.70
CA LEU A 335 3.87 -6.67 9.97
C LEU A 335 3.53 -5.64 11.05
N LYS A 336 3.56 -4.35 10.70
CA LYS A 336 3.19 -3.25 11.60
C LYS A 336 1.74 -3.33 12.05
N LEU A 337 0.82 -3.67 11.15
CA LEU A 337 -0.59 -3.88 11.47
C LEU A 337 -0.74 -5.05 12.46
N ILE A 338 -0.13 -6.18 12.13
CA ILE A 338 -0.15 -7.41 12.95
C ILE A 338 0.37 -7.11 14.36
N GLU A 339 1.54 -6.47 14.48
CA GLU A 339 2.14 -6.16 15.79
C GLU A 339 1.28 -5.21 16.63
N THR A 340 0.67 -4.19 16.02
CA THR A 340 -0.24 -3.30 16.74
C THR A 340 -1.51 -4.01 17.19
N THR A 341 -2.03 -4.94 16.38
CA THR A 341 -3.21 -5.72 16.74
C THR A 341 -2.90 -6.68 17.89
N ILE A 342 -1.73 -7.33 17.89
CA ILE A 342 -1.27 -8.15 19.02
C ILE A 342 -1.18 -7.31 20.31
N LEU A 343 -0.60 -6.10 20.24
CA LEU A 343 -0.52 -5.22 21.40
C LEU A 343 -1.91 -4.78 21.91
N ALA A 344 -2.88 -4.62 21.01
CA ALA A 344 -4.27 -4.32 21.37
C ALA A 344 -4.94 -5.52 22.06
N ASP A 345 -4.80 -6.72 21.51
CA ASP A 345 -5.30 -7.97 22.08
C ASP A 345 -4.70 -8.23 23.47
N GLU A 346 -3.39 -7.98 23.64
CA GLU A 346 -2.69 -8.12 24.92
C GLU A 346 -3.22 -7.11 25.96
N ALA A 347 -3.42 -5.85 25.57
CA ALA A 347 -4.00 -4.84 26.44
C ALA A 347 -5.46 -5.19 26.83
N LEU A 348 -6.25 -5.71 25.90
CA LEU A 348 -7.62 -6.17 26.15
C LEU A 348 -7.62 -7.35 27.14
N LYS A 349 -6.77 -8.36 26.92
CA LYS A 349 -6.61 -9.51 27.85
C LYS A 349 -6.15 -9.05 29.24
N ALA A 350 -5.30 -8.04 29.30
CA ALA A 350 -4.86 -7.41 30.56
C ALA A 350 -5.92 -6.48 31.18
N ARG A 351 -7.13 -6.41 30.61
CA ARG A 351 -8.24 -5.52 31.04
C ARG A 351 -7.89 -4.04 31.05
N ASN A 352 -6.87 -3.64 30.29
CA ASN A 352 -6.52 -2.24 30.07
C ASN A 352 -7.27 -1.71 28.85
N TYR A 353 -8.58 -1.54 29.00
CA TYR A 353 -9.49 -1.19 27.90
C TYR A 353 -9.14 0.13 27.21
N LYS A 354 -8.59 1.10 27.96
CA LYS A 354 -8.17 2.39 27.41
C LYS A 354 -6.98 2.25 26.46
N GLU A 355 -5.97 1.48 26.86
CA GLU A 355 -4.80 1.22 25.99
C GLU A 355 -5.19 0.29 24.83
N ALA A 356 -6.08 -0.68 25.06
CA ALA A 356 -6.64 -1.52 24.00
C ALA A 356 -7.37 -0.69 22.94
N GLN A 357 -8.29 0.20 23.34
CA GLN A 357 -9.02 1.10 22.43
C GLN A 357 -8.06 1.94 21.56
N LYS A 358 -7.02 2.50 22.18
CA LYS A 358 -5.99 3.29 21.49
C LYS A 358 -5.20 2.45 20.49
N ASN A 359 -4.78 1.24 20.87
CA ASN A 359 -4.02 0.36 20.00
C ASN A 359 -4.89 -0.17 18.85
N TYR A 360 -6.16 -0.54 19.08
CA TYR A 360 -7.08 -0.89 17.99
C TYR A 360 -7.35 0.29 17.05
N THR A 361 -7.47 1.51 17.57
CA THR A 361 -7.60 2.71 16.72
C THR A 361 -6.35 2.86 15.83
N THR A 362 -5.18 2.65 16.40
CA THR A 362 -3.91 2.67 15.65
C THR A 362 -3.83 1.53 14.63
N ALA A 363 -4.34 0.34 14.96
CA ALA A 363 -4.44 -0.79 14.04
C ALA A 363 -5.37 -0.45 12.86
N LYS A 364 -6.53 0.17 13.12
CA LYS A 364 -7.47 0.64 12.09
C LYS A 364 -6.82 1.62 11.12
N ASP A 365 -6.06 2.58 11.61
CA ASP A 365 -5.32 3.53 10.75
C ASP A 365 -4.23 2.82 9.92
N ARG A 366 -3.57 1.80 10.47
CA ARG A 366 -2.58 0.98 9.76
C ARG A 366 -3.19 0.08 8.70
N ALA A 367 -4.42 -0.39 8.91
CA ALA A 367 -5.13 -1.30 8.01
C ALA A 367 -5.24 -0.73 6.58
N ARG A 368 -5.35 0.61 6.46
CA ARG A 368 -5.35 1.34 5.18
C ARG A 368 -4.13 1.10 4.29
N TYR A 369 -3.01 0.69 4.87
CA TYR A 369 -1.76 0.39 4.16
C TYR A 369 -1.50 -1.11 3.96
N ALA A 370 -2.44 -1.95 4.39
CA ALA A 370 -2.41 -3.39 4.35
C ALA A 370 -3.78 -3.93 3.91
N ASP A 371 -4.32 -3.33 2.85
CA ASP A 371 -5.54 -3.75 2.14
C ASP A 371 -6.79 -3.96 3.03
N ASN A 372 -6.85 -3.26 4.18
CA ASN A 372 -7.94 -3.36 5.16
C ASN A 372 -8.26 -4.80 5.60
N VAL A 373 -7.28 -5.71 5.57
CA VAL A 373 -7.52 -7.15 5.75
C VAL A 373 -8.10 -7.56 7.11
N ASN A 374 -8.03 -6.68 8.11
CA ASN A 374 -8.53 -6.92 9.46
C ASN A 374 -9.56 -5.88 9.93
N GLU A 375 -10.13 -5.11 9.01
CA GLU A 375 -11.03 -4.00 9.35
C GLU A 375 -12.23 -4.48 10.18
N GLU A 376 -12.86 -5.58 9.79
CA GLU A 376 -14.00 -6.17 10.52
C GLU A 376 -13.65 -6.55 11.96
N TYR A 377 -12.53 -7.26 12.17
CA TYR A 377 -12.07 -7.65 13.51
C TYR A 377 -11.76 -6.43 14.38
N VAL A 378 -11.03 -5.45 13.82
CA VAL A 378 -10.66 -4.25 14.57
C VAL A 378 -11.89 -3.43 14.95
N ASP A 379 -12.89 -3.34 14.08
CA ASP A 379 -14.12 -2.61 14.34
C ASP A 379 -14.97 -3.28 15.41
N GLU A 380 -15.12 -4.61 15.36
CA GLU A 380 -15.74 -5.39 16.43
C GLU A 380 -15.04 -5.14 17.77
N LYS A 381 -13.70 -5.21 17.80
CA LYS A 381 -12.94 -5.00 19.03
C LYS A 381 -12.99 -3.56 19.54
N LEU A 382 -13.11 -2.57 18.67
CA LEU A 382 -13.30 -1.17 19.07
C LEU A 382 -14.66 -0.93 19.73
N GLU A 383 -15.71 -1.61 19.27
CA GLU A 383 -17.02 -1.57 19.92
C GLU A 383 -16.98 -2.30 21.26
N GLU A 384 -16.37 -3.49 21.30
CA GLU A 384 -16.21 -4.28 22.53
C GLU A 384 -15.45 -3.48 23.61
N THR A 385 -14.29 -2.89 23.29
CA THR A 385 -13.52 -2.07 24.25
C THR A 385 -14.27 -0.82 24.69
N LYS A 386 -15.10 -0.24 23.81
CA LYS A 386 -15.91 0.94 24.13
C LYS A 386 -16.99 0.59 25.13
N ASP A 387 -17.63 -0.57 24.99
CA ASP A 387 -18.64 -1.02 25.95
C ASP A 387 -18.05 -1.30 27.33
N TYR A 388 -16.86 -1.91 27.40
CA TYR A 388 -16.13 -2.04 28.67
C TYR A 388 -15.85 -0.68 29.33
N LEU A 389 -15.42 0.31 28.55
CA LEU A 389 -15.18 1.67 29.07
C LEU A 389 -16.47 2.32 29.57
N ASN A 390 -17.57 2.18 28.83
CA ASN A 390 -18.88 2.73 29.21
C ASN A 390 -19.36 2.17 30.56
N VAL A 391 -19.13 0.88 30.84
CA VAL A 391 -19.48 0.27 32.15
C VAL A 391 -18.82 1.07 33.29
N TYR A 392 -17.52 1.34 33.18
CA TYR A 392 -16.79 2.09 34.21
C TYR A 392 -17.16 3.57 34.25
N ASP A 393 -17.37 4.20 33.10
CA ASP A 393 -17.77 5.60 33.04
C ASP A 393 -19.14 5.83 33.70
N TYR A 394 -20.09 4.91 33.50
CA TYR A 394 -21.39 4.97 34.18
C TYR A 394 -21.29 4.67 35.68
N LEU A 395 -20.42 3.75 36.13
CA LEU A 395 -20.14 3.57 37.56
C LEU A 395 -19.63 4.86 38.18
N ASN A 396 -18.58 5.45 37.59
CA ASN A 396 -17.98 6.69 38.09
C ASN A 396 -18.97 7.86 38.08
N LEU A 397 -19.84 7.94 37.07
CA LEU A 397 -20.87 8.97 37.01
C LEU A 397 -21.94 8.74 38.07
N GLY A 398 -22.35 7.49 38.31
CA GLY A 398 -23.28 7.14 39.38
C GLY A 398 -22.71 7.48 40.76
N ASP A 399 -21.43 7.19 41.01
CA ASP A 399 -20.75 7.54 42.27
C ASP A 399 -20.77 9.05 42.52
N LYS A 400 -20.47 9.85 41.49
CA LYS A 400 -20.53 11.32 41.58
C LYS A 400 -21.94 11.84 41.84
N LEU A 401 -22.95 11.28 41.18
CA LEU A 401 -24.35 11.68 41.40
C LEU A 401 -24.82 11.34 42.81
N LYS A 402 -24.42 10.18 43.33
CA LYS A 402 -24.68 9.79 44.71
C LYS A 402 -24.03 10.74 45.71
N GLU A 403 -22.77 11.12 45.49
CA GLU A 403 -22.07 12.12 46.33
C GLU A 403 -22.76 13.48 46.34
N MET A 404 -23.44 13.85 45.25
CA MET A 404 -24.24 15.08 45.15
C MET A 404 -25.65 14.96 45.75
N GLY A 405 -26.04 13.78 46.27
CA GLY A 405 -27.37 13.51 46.82
C GLY A 405 -28.45 13.22 45.77
N ASP A 406 -28.07 13.09 44.49
CA ASP A 406 -28.99 12.69 43.40
C ASP A 406 -29.06 11.16 43.30
N TYR A 407 -29.82 10.56 44.22
CA TYR A 407 -29.97 9.11 44.31
C TYR A 407 -30.67 8.50 43.09
N GLU A 408 -31.69 9.18 42.53
CA GLU A 408 -32.41 8.70 41.33
C GLU A 408 -31.50 8.74 40.09
N GLY A 409 -30.72 9.82 39.93
CA GLY A 409 -29.72 9.91 38.88
C GLY A 409 -28.64 8.83 39.00
N ALA A 410 -28.15 8.59 40.21
CA ALA A 410 -27.16 7.54 40.49
C ALA A 410 -27.70 6.14 40.16
N GLU A 411 -28.92 5.82 40.58
CA GLU A 411 -29.59 4.54 40.30
C GLU A 411 -29.64 4.27 38.80
N LYS A 412 -30.10 5.28 38.03
CA LYS A 412 -30.16 5.17 36.57
C LYS A 412 -28.80 4.85 35.96
N LYS A 413 -27.73 5.49 36.42
CA LYS A 413 -26.37 5.24 35.90
C LYS A 413 -25.83 3.87 36.26
N TYR A 414 -26.03 3.40 37.49
CA TYR A 414 -25.63 2.04 37.84
C TYR A 414 -26.46 0.98 37.10
N LEU A 415 -27.75 1.22 36.83
CA LEU A 415 -28.56 0.34 36.00
C LEU A 415 -28.10 0.31 34.52
N GLU A 416 -27.76 1.46 33.94
CA GLU A 416 -27.14 1.56 32.60
C GLU A 416 -25.84 0.74 32.56
N SER A 417 -24.96 0.91 33.55
CA SER A 417 -23.72 0.13 33.70
C SER A 417 -23.98 -1.37 33.80
N LYS A 418 -24.92 -1.79 34.67
CA LYS A 418 -25.30 -3.20 34.86
C LYS A 418 -25.84 -3.83 33.58
N ASN A 419 -26.66 -3.10 32.82
CA ASN A 419 -27.26 -3.58 31.59
C ASN A 419 -26.18 -3.81 30.52
N ILE A 420 -25.31 -2.82 30.28
CA ILE A 420 -24.19 -2.96 29.34
C ILE A 420 -23.29 -4.11 29.76
N ALA A 421 -22.86 -4.16 31.02
CA ALA A 421 -22.03 -5.23 31.54
C ALA A 421 -22.67 -6.61 31.35
N SER A 422 -23.99 -6.73 31.51
CA SER A 422 -24.70 -7.98 31.27
C SER A 422 -24.78 -8.34 29.77
N ASN A 423 -24.94 -7.35 28.89
CA ASN A 423 -25.03 -7.59 27.44
C ASN A 423 -23.69 -8.05 26.85
N ILE A 424 -22.58 -7.56 27.39
CA ILE A 424 -21.22 -7.94 26.98
C ILE A 424 -20.63 -9.07 27.83
N TYR A 425 -21.42 -9.73 28.68
CA TYR A 425 -20.98 -10.81 29.59
C TYR A 425 -19.78 -10.44 30.48
N PHE A 426 -19.72 -9.19 30.93
CA PHE A 426 -18.66 -8.68 31.81
C PHE A 426 -19.04 -8.81 33.29
N ASP A 427 -18.80 -9.99 33.85
CA ASP A 427 -19.21 -10.33 35.23
C ASP A 427 -18.65 -9.38 36.29
N GLU A 428 -17.37 -9.00 36.21
CA GLU A 428 -16.75 -8.08 37.18
C GLU A 428 -17.45 -6.71 37.18
N GLY A 429 -17.73 -6.15 36.01
CA GLY A 429 -18.42 -4.87 35.89
C GLY A 429 -19.87 -4.94 36.38
N LYS A 430 -20.55 -6.06 36.08
CA LYS A 430 -21.91 -6.32 36.54
C LYS A 430 -21.97 -6.44 38.06
N GLU A 431 -21.04 -7.16 38.67
CA GLU A 431 -20.93 -7.31 40.12
C GLU A 431 -20.66 -5.96 40.79
N LYS A 432 -19.72 -5.17 40.25
CA LYS A 432 -19.47 -3.80 40.73
C LYS A 432 -20.73 -2.92 40.66
N ALA A 433 -21.48 -2.98 39.56
CA ALA A 433 -22.72 -2.22 39.42
C ALA A 433 -23.81 -2.66 40.42
N ILE A 434 -23.92 -3.96 40.69
CA ILE A 434 -24.84 -4.49 41.71
C ILE A 434 -24.43 -4.01 43.11
N GLN A 435 -23.16 -4.13 43.47
CA GLN A 435 -22.65 -3.64 44.76
C GLN A 435 -22.88 -2.14 44.93
N SER A 436 -22.66 -1.33 43.88
CA SER A 436 -22.95 0.09 43.91
C SER A 436 -24.45 0.39 44.08
N LEU A 437 -25.34 -0.39 43.46
CA LEU A 437 -26.81 -0.28 43.65
C LEU A 437 -27.24 -0.67 45.06
N GLU A 438 -26.72 -1.77 45.61
CA GLU A 438 -27.02 -2.20 46.99
C GLU A 438 -26.62 -1.12 47.99
N LYS A 439 -25.40 -0.60 47.85
CA LYS A 439 -24.90 0.50 48.68
C LYS A 439 -25.72 1.78 48.49
N LEU A 440 -26.11 2.10 47.25
CA LEU A 440 -26.98 3.24 46.95
C LEU A 440 -28.31 3.12 47.70
N TYR A 441 -28.97 1.97 47.67
CA TYR A 441 -30.26 1.78 48.35
C TYR A 441 -30.13 1.82 49.87
N GLU A 442 -29.03 1.31 50.43
CA GLU A 442 -28.74 1.44 51.86
C GLU A 442 -28.56 2.91 52.25
N ASP A 443 -27.71 3.64 51.52
CA ASP A 443 -27.45 5.07 51.73
C ASP A 443 -28.74 5.90 51.56
N TRP A 444 -29.55 5.59 50.55
CA TRP A 444 -30.81 6.29 50.27
C TRP A 444 -31.88 6.01 51.34
N GLY A 445 -31.94 4.78 51.85
CA GLY A 445 -32.82 4.39 52.95
C GLY A 445 -32.49 5.16 54.23
N LYS A 446 -31.20 5.21 54.60
CA LYS A 446 -30.72 5.98 55.76
C LYS A 446 -31.03 7.47 55.62
N ALA A 447 -30.79 8.07 54.46
CA ALA A 447 -31.10 9.47 54.20
C ALA A 447 -32.61 9.76 54.33
N LYS A 448 -33.49 8.85 53.87
CA LYS A 448 -34.94 8.97 54.06
C LYS A 448 -35.35 8.85 55.53
N GLU A 449 -34.79 7.90 56.27
CA GLU A 449 -35.05 7.74 57.71
C GLU A 449 -34.58 8.95 58.52
N GLU A 450 -33.40 9.52 58.21
CA GLU A 450 -32.91 10.75 58.82
C GLU A 450 -33.83 11.94 58.50
N THR A 451 -34.24 12.09 57.23
CA THR A 451 -35.17 13.16 56.83
C THR A 451 -36.54 13.02 57.52
N ASP A 452 -37.06 11.80 57.65
CA ASP A 452 -38.34 11.54 58.34
C ASP A 452 -38.21 11.73 59.85
N LYS A 453 -37.06 11.38 60.43
CA LYS A 453 -36.75 11.63 61.85
C LYS A 453 -36.62 13.13 62.12
N GLU A 454 -35.95 13.88 61.26
CA GLU A 454 -35.88 15.35 61.34
C GLU A 454 -37.25 16.00 61.20
N LYS A 455 -38.09 15.53 60.26
CA LYS A 455 -39.48 16.01 60.13
C LYS A 455 -40.32 15.68 61.37
N LYS A 456 -40.19 14.48 61.94
CA LYS A 456 -40.89 14.09 63.16
C LYS A 456 -40.41 14.88 64.37
N ASP A 457 -39.10 15.04 64.55
CA ASP A 457 -38.50 15.84 65.61
C ASP A 457 -38.92 17.31 65.52
N LYS A 458 -38.95 17.87 64.30
CA LYS A 458 -39.48 19.21 64.04
C LYS A 458 -40.98 19.32 64.39
N ALA A 459 -41.79 18.35 63.96
CA ALA A 459 -43.22 18.32 64.27
C ALA A 459 -43.49 18.13 65.78
N GLU A 460 -42.70 17.31 66.47
CA GLU A 460 -42.82 17.08 67.93
C GLU A 460 -42.43 18.33 68.73
N LYS A 461 -41.36 19.02 68.32
CA LYS A 461 -40.98 20.33 68.88
C LYS A 461 -42.06 21.38 68.64
N GLU A 462 -42.69 21.39 67.46
CA GLU A 462 -43.79 22.30 67.12
C GLU A 462 -45.04 22.02 67.96
N ILE A 463 -45.43 20.75 68.14
CA ILE A 463 -46.55 20.33 69.00
C ILE A 463 -46.29 20.74 70.45
N THR A 464 -45.08 20.51 70.95
CA THR A 464 -44.69 20.87 72.31
C THR A 464 -44.77 22.38 72.52
N ALA A 465 -44.27 23.17 71.57
CA ALA A 465 -44.35 24.62 71.61
C ALA A 465 -45.82 25.10 71.61
N LEU A 466 -46.68 24.52 70.76
CA LEU A 466 -48.10 24.85 70.70
C LEU A 466 -48.86 24.55 72.00
N GLU A 467 -48.57 23.43 72.68
CA GLU A 467 -49.23 23.10 73.95
C GLU A 467 -48.84 24.09 75.06
N ILE A 468 -47.58 24.54 75.10
CA ILE A 468 -47.12 25.59 76.02
C ILE A 468 -47.84 26.92 75.73
N VAL A 469 -48.00 27.29 74.45
CA VAL A 469 -48.77 28.49 74.07
C VAL A 469 -50.22 28.38 74.55
N LYS A 470 -50.85 27.21 74.39
CA LYS A 470 -52.22 26.96 74.84
C LYS A 470 -52.36 27.10 76.36
N GLN A 471 -51.41 26.59 77.13
CA GLN A 471 -51.36 26.80 78.59
C GLN A 471 -51.25 28.29 78.95
N GLY A 472 -50.41 29.04 78.21
CA GLY A 472 -50.33 30.49 78.35
C GLY A 472 -51.65 31.21 78.04
N ASP A 473 -52.35 30.80 76.97
CA ASP A 473 -53.67 31.34 76.60
C ASP A 473 -54.73 31.03 77.67
N GLU A 474 -54.71 29.83 78.27
CA GLU A 474 -55.60 29.44 79.36
C GLU A 474 -55.32 30.23 80.65
N SER A 475 -54.07 30.35 81.08
CA SER A 475 -53.67 31.18 82.22
C SER A 475 -54.09 32.64 82.02
N PHE A 476 -53.91 33.17 80.81
CA PHE A 476 -54.32 34.53 80.47
C PHE A 476 -55.84 34.73 80.64
N ARG A 477 -56.66 33.80 80.13
CA ARG A 477 -58.14 33.84 80.25
C ARG A 477 -58.60 33.72 81.70
N ASN A 478 -57.87 32.97 82.52
CA ASN A 478 -58.20 32.78 83.93
C ASN A 478 -57.83 33.99 84.81
N GLY A 479 -57.04 34.95 84.28
CA GLY A 479 -56.59 36.14 84.99
C GLY A 479 -55.24 35.98 85.68
N ASP A 480 -54.57 34.84 85.47
CA ASP A 480 -53.20 34.58 85.94
C ASP A 480 -52.20 35.07 84.90
N TYR A 481 -52.00 36.39 84.87
CA TYR A 481 -51.13 37.05 83.90
C TYR A 481 -49.65 36.74 84.11
N GLU A 482 -49.23 36.52 85.35
CA GLU A 482 -47.85 36.14 85.69
C GLU A 482 -47.54 34.71 85.23
N GLY A 483 -48.47 33.75 85.45
CA GLY A 483 -48.36 32.41 84.88
C GLY A 483 -48.37 32.39 83.36
N ALA A 484 -49.25 33.19 82.73
CA ALA A 484 -49.29 33.33 81.28
C ALA A 484 -47.98 33.87 80.69
N ARG A 485 -47.33 34.84 81.38
CA ARG A 485 -46.03 35.39 80.98
C ARG A 485 -44.95 34.32 80.95
N LEU A 486 -44.91 33.46 81.97
CA LEU A 486 -43.95 32.36 82.06
C LEU A 486 -44.15 31.35 80.92
N TYR A 487 -45.40 30.94 80.66
CA TYR A 487 -45.70 30.00 79.57
C TYR A 487 -45.30 30.57 78.20
N TYR A 488 -45.65 31.82 77.87
CA TYR A 488 -45.25 32.39 76.57
C TYR A 488 -43.73 32.58 76.44
N THR A 489 -43.04 32.94 77.52
CA THR A 489 -41.56 33.04 77.50
C THR A 489 -40.94 31.67 77.21
N ASN A 490 -41.44 30.61 77.85
CA ASN A 490 -41.00 29.24 77.58
C ASN A 490 -41.32 28.79 76.15
N ALA A 491 -42.48 29.17 75.61
CA ALA A 491 -42.84 28.89 74.22
C ALA A 491 -41.91 29.61 73.23
N ILE A 492 -41.50 30.86 73.51
CA ILE A 492 -40.52 31.60 72.70
C ILE A 492 -39.17 30.87 72.66
N GLU A 493 -38.68 30.34 73.78
CA GLU A 493 -37.45 29.54 73.79
C GLU A 493 -37.55 28.33 72.86
N LYS A 494 -38.71 27.66 72.84
CA LYS A 494 -38.97 26.53 71.93
C LYS A 494 -39.05 26.94 70.47
N TYR A 495 -39.69 28.06 70.14
CA TYR A 495 -39.69 28.58 68.76
C TYR A 495 -38.32 29.11 68.33
N LYS A 496 -37.47 29.56 69.26
CA LYS A 496 -36.09 29.97 69.00
C LYS A 496 -35.19 28.78 68.66
N GLU A 497 -35.38 27.64 69.33
CA GLU A 497 -34.72 26.37 68.98
C GLU A 497 -35.10 25.90 67.55
N MET A 498 -36.28 26.30 67.05
CA MET A 498 -36.77 25.97 65.70
C MET A 498 -36.54 27.07 64.65
N GLU A 499 -35.91 28.19 65.04
CA GLU A 499 -35.73 29.40 64.21
C GLU A 499 -37.03 29.97 63.61
N ASP A 500 -38.18 29.76 64.25
CA ASP A 500 -39.49 30.26 63.80
C ASP A 500 -39.71 31.71 64.28
N LEU A 501 -39.14 32.64 63.53
CA LEU A 501 -39.20 34.07 63.83
C LEU A 501 -40.64 34.63 63.84
N ALA A 502 -41.54 34.05 63.04
CA ALA A 502 -42.92 34.52 62.93
C ALA A 502 -43.71 34.24 64.22
N GLN A 503 -43.59 33.02 64.77
CA GLN A 503 -44.25 32.67 66.04
C GLN A 503 -43.64 33.41 67.23
N ILE A 504 -42.33 33.66 67.22
CA ILE A 504 -41.66 34.48 68.24
C ILE A 504 -42.24 35.91 68.25
N GLU A 505 -42.45 36.52 67.09
CA GLU A 505 -43.03 37.87 66.98
C GLU A 505 -44.46 37.93 67.53
N ILE A 506 -45.29 36.93 67.21
CA ILE A 506 -46.67 36.81 67.72
C ILE A 506 -46.67 36.70 69.25
N LEU A 507 -45.82 35.85 69.81
CA LEU A 507 -45.74 35.66 71.27
C LEU A 507 -45.22 36.90 71.99
N ASN A 508 -44.27 37.62 71.40
CA ASN A 508 -43.81 38.91 71.95
C ASN A 508 -44.93 39.94 72.00
N SER A 509 -45.80 39.98 70.99
CA SER A 509 -47.00 40.84 71.02
C SER A 509 -47.96 40.44 72.16
N LYS A 510 -48.18 39.14 72.38
CA LYS A 510 -48.96 38.64 73.52
C LYS A 510 -48.34 39.03 74.87
N LEU A 511 -47.01 38.90 75.01
CA LEU A 511 -46.29 39.33 76.22
C LEU A 511 -46.47 40.83 76.50
N SER A 512 -46.39 41.68 75.48
CA SER A 512 -46.66 43.12 75.63
C SER A 512 -48.06 43.39 76.19
N SER A 513 -49.07 42.66 75.71
CA SER A 513 -50.45 42.79 76.22
C SER A 513 -50.62 42.28 77.66
N ILE A 514 -49.85 41.27 78.05
CA ILE A 514 -49.79 40.77 79.43
C ILE A 514 -49.19 41.81 80.36
N ASP A 515 -48.06 42.42 79.96
CA ASP A 515 -47.38 43.41 80.78
C ASP A 515 -48.28 44.63 81.04
N GLU A 516 -49.05 45.06 80.04
CA GLU A 516 -50.09 46.08 80.21
C GLU A 516 -51.15 45.68 81.25
N LYS A 517 -51.63 44.43 81.21
CA LYS A 517 -52.62 43.89 82.16
C LYS A 517 -52.08 43.73 83.58
N ILE A 518 -50.82 43.33 83.74
CA ILE A 518 -50.15 43.25 85.04
C ILE A 518 -50.04 44.65 85.65
N VAL A 519 -49.67 45.66 84.87
CA VAL A 519 -49.63 47.06 85.31
C VAL A 519 -51.03 47.57 85.68
N GLU A 520 -52.05 47.27 84.88
CA GLU A 520 -53.45 47.63 85.16
C GLU A 520 -53.93 47.01 86.49
N ASN A 521 -53.69 45.72 86.69
CA ASN A 521 -54.04 45.02 87.93
C ASN A 521 -53.24 45.55 89.13
N GLY A 522 -51.96 45.86 88.96
CA GLY A 522 -51.14 46.46 90.01
C GLY A 522 -51.71 47.79 90.50
N LYS A 523 -52.21 48.64 89.59
CA LYS A 523 -52.91 49.88 89.96
C LYS A 523 -54.21 49.61 90.72
N LYS A 524 -54.99 48.61 90.31
CA LYS A 524 -56.22 48.22 91.03
C LYS A 524 -55.91 47.70 92.44
N ILE A 525 -54.83 46.93 92.63
CA ILE A 525 -54.38 46.48 93.95
C ILE A 525 -54.02 47.69 94.81
N GLN A 526 -53.27 48.66 94.29
CA GLN A 526 -52.95 49.88 95.04
C GLN A 526 -54.20 50.64 95.49
N ILE A 527 -55.22 50.74 94.63
CA ILE A 527 -56.51 51.36 95.00
C ILE A 527 -57.22 50.55 96.09
N ALA A 528 -57.20 49.22 96.03
CA ALA A 528 -57.78 48.36 97.06
C ALA A 528 -57.05 48.49 98.41
N GLU A 529 -55.72 48.53 98.40
CA GLU A 529 -54.88 48.78 99.60
C GLU A 529 -55.10 50.18 100.18
N GLU A 530 -55.36 51.18 99.32
CA GLU A 530 -55.70 52.53 99.76
C GLU A 530 -57.05 52.55 100.48
N HIS A 531 -58.06 51.86 99.94
CA HIS A 531 -59.34 51.64 100.63
C HIS A 531 -59.18 50.88 101.95
N GLU A 532 -58.29 49.87 102.02
CA GLU A 532 -57.96 49.21 103.28
C GLU A 532 -57.38 50.19 104.31
N ARG A 533 -56.42 51.04 103.91
CA ARG A 533 -55.86 52.07 104.81
C ARG A 533 -56.92 53.05 105.28
N MET A 534 -57.74 53.56 104.37
CA MET A 534 -58.84 54.45 104.73
C MET A 534 -59.80 53.77 105.72
N ALA A 535 -60.07 52.47 105.56
CA ALA A 535 -60.88 51.71 106.49
C ALA A 535 -60.23 51.63 107.89
N ILE A 536 -58.92 51.37 107.95
CA ILE A 536 -58.14 51.33 109.20
C ILE A 536 -58.17 52.70 109.89
N ASP A 537 -57.95 53.78 109.14
CA ASP A 537 -57.94 55.15 109.67
C ASP A 537 -59.33 55.55 110.20
N LEU A 538 -60.40 55.31 109.44
CA LEU A 538 -61.79 55.57 109.86
C LEU A 538 -62.19 54.73 111.09
N LYS A 539 -61.70 53.49 111.17
CA LYS A 539 -61.89 52.63 112.35
C LYS A 539 -61.25 53.26 113.59
N ALA A 540 -60.04 53.82 113.46
CA ALA A 540 -59.36 54.50 114.56
C ALA A 540 -60.10 55.78 115.03
N GLU A 541 -60.81 56.46 114.13
CA GLU A 541 -61.67 57.62 114.43
C GLU A 541 -63.05 57.24 115.00
N LYS A 542 -63.31 55.95 115.25
CA LYS A 542 -64.61 55.38 115.67
C LYS A 542 -65.75 55.57 114.66
N ASN A 543 -65.47 55.89 113.40
CA ASN A 543 -66.47 55.95 112.34
C ASN A 543 -66.60 54.57 111.65
N LEU A 544 -67.25 53.65 112.36
CA LEU A 544 -67.28 52.23 112.00
C LEU A 544 -68.08 51.92 110.73
N ILE A 545 -69.16 52.66 110.46
CA ILE A 545 -70.01 52.45 109.27
C ILE A 545 -69.25 52.79 107.98
N ASP A 546 -68.52 53.90 107.97
CA ASP A 546 -67.74 54.30 106.80
C ASP A 546 -66.48 53.45 106.63
N ALA A 547 -65.85 53.00 107.73
CA ALA A 547 -64.78 52.00 107.68
C ALA A 547 -65.25 50.68 107.01
N LYS A 548 -66.46 50.20 107.34
CA LYS A 548 -67.05 49.02 106.68
C LYS A 548 -67.22 49.23 105.17
N LYS A 549 -67.68 50.41 104.74
CA LYS A 549 -67.82 50.73 103.30
C LYS A 549 -66.47 50.68 102.59
N GLN A 550 -65.42 51.20 103.21
CA GLN A 550 -64.08 51.18 102.63
C GLN A 550 -63.53 49.74 102.49
N TYR A 551 -63.71 48.89 103.51
CA TYR A 551 -63.39 47.46 103.37
C TYR A 551 -64.22 46.77 102.28
N LEU A 552 -65.51 47.10 102.12
CA LEU A 552 -66.33 46.57 101.03
C LEU A 552 -65.86 47.03 99.64
N PHE A 553 -65.35 48.27 99.50
CA PHE A 553 -64.73 48.73 98.26
C PHE A 553 -63.44 47.97 97.96
N ALA A 554 -62.56 47.80 98.94
CA ALA A 554 -61.36 46.98 98.81
C ALA A 554 -61.71 45.53 98.42
N LYS A 555 -62.67 44.91 99.12
CA LYS A 555 -63.17 43.56 98.84
C LYS A 555 -63.66 43.43 97.40
N LYS A 556 -64.45 44.39 96.91
CA LYS A 556 -64.97 44.38 95.54
C LYS A 556 -63.83 44.35 94.53
N ILE A 557 -62.82 45.20 94.71
CA ILE A 557 -61.66 45.24 93.81
C ILE A 557 -60.87 43.94 93.89
N TYR A 558 -60.61 43.39 95.09
CA TYR A 558 -59.94 42.09 95.21
C TYR A 558 -60.74 40.93 94.63
N THR A 559 -62.08 40.98 94.70
CA THR A 559 -62.96 40.00 94.08
C THR A 559 -62.87 40.08 92.56
N GLU A 560 -62.89 41.29 91.98
CA GLU A 560 -62.69 41.51 90.55
C GLU A 560 -61.30 41.04 90.07
N LEU A 561 -60.29 41.15 90.93
CA LEU A 561 -58.92 40.67 90.70
C LEU A 561 -58.72 39.18 91.03
N LYS A 562 -59.76 38.47 91.47
CA LYS A 562 -59.71 37.07 91.92
C LYS A 562 -58.63 36.78 92.98
N LYS A 563 -58.41 37.74 93.89
CA LYS A 563 -57.48 37.60 95.01
C LYS A 563 -58.22 37.02 96.22
N ASP A 564 -58.63 35.75 96.14
CA ASP A 564 -59.52 35.11 97.12
C ASP A 564 -58.97 35.14 98.55
N ASP A 565 -57.65 35.04 98.73
CA ASP A 565 -57.02 35.15 100.05
C ASP A 565 -57.21 36.55 100.66
N LYS A 566 -57.07 37.59 99.83
CA LYS A 566 -57.35 38.98 100.23
C LYS A 566 -58.83 39.20 100.48
N VAL A 567 -59.70 38.62 99.67
CA VAL A 567 -61.15 38.67 99.90
C VAL A 567 -61.51 38.07 101.26
N LYS A 568 -60.96 36.90 101.61
CA LYS A 568 -61.16 36.25 102.91
C LYS A 568 -60.60 37.06 104.08
N GLU A 569 -59.42 37.65 103.90
CA GLU A 569 -58.80 38.54 104.91
C GLU A 569 -59.73 39.73 105.20
N ILE A 570 -60.21 40.39 104.14
CA ILE A 570 -61.12 41.52 104.27
C ILE A 570 -62.48 41.11 104.84
N ASP A 571 -63.00 39.93 104.48
CA ASP A 571 -64.22 39.39 105.08
C ASP A 571 -64.10 39.18 106.59
N SER A 572 -62.97 38.62 107.03
CA SER A 572 -62.68 38.46 108.46
C SER A 572 -62.59 39.80 109.18
N LEU A 573 -62.01 40.82 108.53
CA LEU A 573 -61.94 42.18 109.06
C LEU A 573 -63.32 42.85 109.14
N ILE A 574 -64.18 42.63 108.15
CA ILE A 574 -65.56 43.14 108.15
C ILE A 574 -66.39 42.47 109.25
N GLU A 575 -66.28 41.15 109.44
CA GLU A 575 -66.97 40.43 110.52
C GLU A 575 -66.57 40.96 111.91
N LEU A 576 -65.27 41.18 112.14
CA LEU A 576 -64.79 41.81 113.37
C LEU A 576 -65.34 43.23 113.55
N LEU A 577 -65.44 43.99 112.46
CA LEU A 577 -66.00 45.35 112.48
C LEU A 577 -67.50 45.34 112.81
N ASP A 578 -68.24 44.34 112.31
CA ASP A 578 -69.68 44.19 112.56
C ASP A 578 -69.98 43.89 114.03
N LEU A 579 -69.15 43.07 114.66
CA LEU A 579 -69.21 42.83 116.11
C LEU A 579 -68.96 44.13 116.91
N GLU A 580 -67.97 44.95 116.52
CA GLU A 580 -67.70 46.25 117.15
C GLU A 580 -68.86 47.25 116.95
N ILE A 581 -69.53 47.23 115.79
CA ILE A 581 -70.72 48.06 115.53
C ILE A 581 -71.87 47.64 116.45
N GLU A 582 -72.11 46.33 116.64
CA GLU A 582 -73.13 45.81 117.56
C GLU A 582 -72.82 46.13 119.03
N GLU A 583 -71.56 46.01 119.48
CA GLU A 583 -71.15 46.41 120.83
C GLU A 583 -71.36 47.91 121.08
N ASN A 584 -71.00 48.78 120.13
CA ASN A 584 -71.23 50.22 120.27
C ASN A 584 -72.73 50.56 120.30
N LYS A 585 -73.56 49.82 119.55
CA LYS A 585 -75.02 49.97 119.59
C LYS A 585 -75.60 49.54 120.93
N ASN A 586 -75.11 48.43 121.49
CA ASN A 586 -75.51 47.93 122.81
C ASN A 586 -75.03 48.86 123.95
N LEU A 587 -73.91 49.56 123.79
CA LEU A 587 -73.43 50.60 124.72
C LEU A 587 -74.22 51.92 124.61
N GLU A 588 -74.71 52.29 123.42
CA GLU A 588 -75.65 53.41 123.22
C GLU A 588 -77.06 53.08 123.77
N GLU A 589 -77.49 51.81 123.72
CA GLU A 589 -78.76 51.33 124.33
C GLU A 589 -78.65 51.15 125.86
N GLN A 590 -77.50 50.72 126.40
CA GLN A 590 -77.27 50.66 127.88
C GLN A 590 -77.13 52.04 128.54
N SER A 591 -76.65 53.06 127.83
CA SER A 591 -76.61 54.44 128.33
C SER A 591 -77.99 55.13 128.34
N THR A 592 -79.01 54.53 127.71
CA THR A 592 -80.40 55.01 127.76
C THR A 592 -81.30 54.26 128.76
N GLU A 593 -80.94 53.05 129.21
CA GLU A 593 -81.72 52.27 130.18
C GLU A 593 -81.25 52.41 131.66
N GLU A 594 -80.08 52.98 131.95
CA GLU A 594 -79.60 53.24 133.33
C GLU A 594 -80.22 54.49 134.02
N LEU A 595 -81.21 55.14 133.39
CA LEU A 595 -81.92 56.30 133.96
C LEU A 595 -83.29 55.96 134.57
N THR A 596 -83.73 54.70 134.56
CA THR A 596 -85.08 54.35 135.03
C THR A 596 -85.20 52.93 135.63
N SER A 597 -84.73 52.70 136.87
CA SER A 597 -85.48 51.96 137.93
C SER A 597 -84.67 51.55 139.18
N GLU A 598 -84.33 52.51 140.04
CA GLU A 598 -84.32 52.46 141.53
C GLU A 598 -84.60 53.93 141.91
N THR A 599 -85.69 54.39 142.53
CA THR A 599 -86.49 53.90 143.66
C THR A 599 -87.82 54.69 143.70
N SER A 600 -88.93 53.98 143.91
CA SER A 600 -90.12 54.51 144.58
C SER A 600 -90.75 53.37 145.41
N GLU A 601 -90.50 53.36 146.71
CA GLU A 601 -91.25 52.59 147.71
C GLU A 601 -91.25 53.38 149.03
N SER A 602 -92.44 53.56 149.64
CA SER A 602 -92.71 53.84 151.08
C SER A 602 -92.15 55.14 151.74
N THR A 603 -92.96 56.07 152.28
CA THR A 603 -93.65 56.11 153.61
C THR A 603 -92.77 55.66 154.79
N SER A 604 -92.49 56.42 155.87
CA SER A 604 -93.13 57.59 156.49
C SER A 604 -92.13 58.36 157.39
N GLU A 605 -92.48 59.61 157.71
CA GLU A 605 -91.91 60.52 158.73
C GLU A 605 -90.95 61.64 158.27
N GLN A 606 -91.55 62.83 158.34
CA GLN A 606 -91.07 64.10 158.88
C GLN A 606 -89.88 64.84 158.25
N LYS A 607 -90.28 66.05 157.79
CA LYS A 607 -89.54 67.31 157.63
C LYS A 607 -88.66 67.49 156.41
#